data_AF-A0A426D3K2-F1
#
_entry.id   AF-A0A426D3K2-F1
#
_cell.length_a   1.000
_cell.length_b   1.000
_cell.length_c   1.000
_cell.angle_alpha   90.00
_cell.angle_beta   90.00
_cell.angle_gamma   90.00
#
_symmetry.space_group_name_H-M   'P 1'
#
loop_
_entity.id
_entity.type
_entity.pdbx_description
1 polymer ?
#
loop_
_entity_poly.entity_id
_entity_poly.type
_entity_poly.pdbx_seq_one_letter_code
_entity_poly.pdbx_strand_id
1 'polypeptide(L)'
;LKQEVINVESRKSFITAELKFIGNRIKHNTKSSHEFVEQMKKDSRTIALIPEREVFNKTTLNHEPLINMEKGKSSTPKAREFFEKIDKIFDTFTKQ
;
A
#
# COMPACT_ATOMS: atom_id res chain seq x y z
N LEU A 1 -0.49 10.84 20.31
CA LEU A 1 -0.19 9.53 20.94
C LEU A 1 -1.50 8.96 21.45
N LYS A 2 -2.13 8.03 20.70
CA LYS A 2 -3.36 7.36 21.14
C LYS A 2 -2.97 6.44 22.29
N GLN A 3 -3.44 6.76 23.49
CA GLN A 3 -3.18 5.98 24.70
C GLN A 3 -3.75 4.58 24.50
N GLU A 4 -2.88 3.58 24.62
CA GLU A 4 -3.26 2.18 24.70
C GLU A 4 -4.23 2.03 25.87
N VAL A 5 -5.45 1.60 25.59
CA VAL A 5 -6.44 1.33 26.63
C VAL A 5 -6.01 0.01 27.28
N ILE A 6 -5.42 0.10 28.48
CA ILE A 6 -4.94 -1.05 29.24
C ILE A 6 -6.00 -1.40 30.29
N ASN A 7 -6.41 -2.67 30.37
CA ASN A 7 -7.25 -3.14 31.46
C ASN A 7 -6.42 -3.15 32.77
N VAL A 8 -6.82 -2.33 33.75
CA VAL A 8 -6.12 -2.20 35.03
C VAL A 8 -6.11 -3.48 35.88
N GLU A 9 -7.09 -4.38 35.71
CA GLU A 9 -7.12 -5.65 36.46
C GLU A 9 -6.20 -6.72 35.88
N SER A 10 -6.10 -6.81 34.54
CA SER A 10 -5.32 -7.87 33.88
C SER A 10 -3.95 -7.42 33.35
N ARG A 11 -3.69 -6.11 33.34
CA ARG A 11 -2.52 -5.45 32.69
C ARG A 11 -2.34 -5.82 31.21
N LYS A 12 -3.39 -6.33 30.55
CA LYS A 12 -3.36 -6.65 29.12
C LYS A 12 -3.95 -5.50 28.30
N SER A 13 -3.28 -5.16 27.20
CA SER A 13 -3.78 -4.17 26.23
C SER A 13 -5.04 -4.69 25.57
N PHE A 14 -6.10 -3.87 25.49
CA PHE A 14 -7.35 -4.22 24.80
C PHE A 14 -7.23 -4.16 23.27
N ILE A 15 -6.16 -3.55 22.74
CA ILE A 15 -5.96 -3.40 21.31
C ILE A 15 -5.02 -4.50 20.84
N THR A 16 -5.60 -5.64 20.44
CA THR A 16 -4.87 -6.69 19.72
C THR A 16 -5.00 -6.41 18.23
N ALA A 17 -4.21 -5.46 17.71
CA ALA A 17 -4.18 -5.13 16.29
C ALA A 17 -2.87 -5.63 15.68
N GLU A 18 -2.96 -6.29 14.53
CA GLU A 18 -1.77 -6.69 13.78
C GLU A 18 -1.23 -5.49 12.98
N LEU A 19 0.01 -5.09 13.26
CA LEU A 19 0.67 -4.04 12.50
C LEU A 19 1.15 -4.58 11.16
N LYS A 20 0.73 -3.94 10.05
CA LYS A 20 1.17 -4.25 8.69
C LYS A 20 1.69 -3.00 7.99
N PHE A 21 2.60 -3.18 7.03
CA PHE A 21 3.23 -2.08 6.28
C PHE A 21 2.97 -2.16 4.78
N ILE A 22 2.78 -0.98 4.17
CA ILE A 22 2.67 -0.80 2.73
C ILE A 22 3.75 0.19 2.31
N GLY A 23 4.71 -0.26 1.51
CA GLY A 23 5.73 0.62 0.96
C GLY A 23 5.23 1.31 -0.31
N ASN A 24 5.03 2.63 -0.27
CA ASN A 24 4.52 3.42 -1.39
C ASN A 24 5.61 4.29 -2.04
N ARG A 25 5.34 4.80 -3.24
CA ARG A 25 6.17 5.76 -4.00
C ARG A 25 7.58 5.28 -4.30
N ILE A 26 7.71 4.00 -4.63
CA ILE A 26 9.01 3.41 -5.00
C ILE A 26 9.40 3.97 -6.36
N LYS A 27 10.43 4.83 -6.40
CA LYS A 27 10.92 5.45 -7.62
C LYS A 27 11.89 4.55 -8.35
N HIS A 28 11.78 4.53 -9.68
CA HIS A 28 12.72 3.82 -10.52
C HIS A 28 14.12 4.46 -10.42
N ASN A 29 15.18 3.63 -10.46
CA ASN A 29 16.58 4.06 -10.55
C ASN A 29 17.10 5.01 -9.45
N THR A 30 16.52 4.99 -8.25
CA THR A 30 17.06 5.76 -7.11
C THR A 30 17.66 4.83 -6.06
N LYS A 31 18.87 5.13 -5.59
CA LYS A 31 19.56 4.34 -4.56
C LYS A 31 18.70 4.18 -3.31
N SER A 32 18.06 5.26 -2.88
CA SER A 32 17.14 5.27 -1.74
C SER A 32 15.93 4.36 -1.91
N SER A 33 15.33 4.26 -3.11
CA SER A 33 14.21 3.33 -3.35
C SER A 33 14.66 1.87 -3.32
N HIS A 34 15.87 1.57 -3.81
CA HIS A 34 16.42 0.21 -3.73
C HIS A 34 16.67 -0.18 -2.26
N GLU A 35 17.35 0.69 -1.50
CA GLU A 35 17.61 0.46 -0.08
C GLU A 35 16.32 0.29 0.72
N PHE A 36 15.32 1.15 0.46
CA PHE A 36 14.00 1.05 1.09
C PHE A 36 13.32 -0.29 0.82
N VAL A 37 13.30 -0.73 -0.45
CA VAL A 37 12.69 -2.01 -0.84
C VAL A 37 13.40 -3.18 -0.16
N GLU A 38 14.73 -3.15 -0.08
CA GLU A 38 15.50 -4.22 0.57
C GLU A 38 15.26 -4.29 2.08
N GLN A 39 15.02 -3.16 2.75
CA GLN A 39 14.63 -3.18 4.17
C GLN A 39 13.19 -3.67 4.35
N MET A 40 12.26 -3.22 3.51
CA MET A 40 10.85 -3.62 3.60
C MET A 40 10.65 -5.11 3.32
N LYS A 41 11.40 -5.72 2.40
CA LYS A 41 11.35 -7.18 2.14
C LYS A 41 11.82 -8.02 3.33
N LYS A 42 12.63 -7.47 4.24
CA LYS A 42 13.10 -8.18 5.44
C LYS A 42 12.05 -8.21 6.55
N ASP A 43 11.06 -7.32 6.51
CA ASP A 43 9.99 -7.25 7.50
C ASP A 43 8.77 -8.04 7.01
N SER A 44 8.42 -9.12 7.72
CA SER A 44 7.27 -9.98 7.39
C SER A 44 5.93 -9.26 7.51
N ARG A 45 5.89 -8.09 8.17
CA ARG A 45 4.71 -7.23 8.24
C ARG A 45 4.49 -6.44 6.96
N THR A 46 5.45 -6.40 6.05
CA THR A 46 5.29 -5.74 4.74
C THR A 46 4.40 -6.59 3.85
N ILE A 47 3.21 -6.08 3.57
CA ILE A 47 2.18 -6.79 2.80
C ILE A 47 2.14 -6.35 1.33
N ALA A 48 2.72 -5.19 1.00
CA ALA A 48 2.72 -4.67 -0.36
C ALA A 48 3.80 -3.62 -0.63
N LEU A 49 4.20 -3.54 -1.92
CA LEU A 49 5.12 -2.55 -2.46
C LEU A 49 4.53 -1.92 -3.73
N ILE A 50 4.23 -0.63 -3.68
CA ILE A 50 3.55 0.13 -4.72
C ILE A 50 4.56 1.09 -5.41
N PRO A 51 4.80 0.92 -6.71
CA PRO A 51 5.69 1.80 -7.47
C PRO A 51 5.05 3.18 -7.70
N GLU A 52 5.90 4.20 -7.82
CA GLU A 52 5.45 5.51 -8.29
C GLU A 52 4.99 5.40 -9.75
N ARG A 53 3.77 5.88 -10.04
CA ARG A 53 3.17 5.87 -11.38
C ARG A 53 2.43 7.19 -11.64
N GLU A 54 2.47 7.64 -12.88
CA GLU A 54 1.80 8.87 -13.33
C GLU A 54 0.28 8.86 -13.06
N VAL A 55 -0.35 7.68 -13.06
CA VAL A 55 -1.79 7.54 -12.79
C VAL A 55 -2.17 8.10 -11.41
N PHE A 56 -1.32 7.95 -10.39
CA PHE A 56 -1.56 8.54 -9.06
C PHE A 56 -1.51 10.07 -9.06
N ASN A 57 -0.68 10.65 -9.91
CA ASN A 57 -0.64 12.10 -10.06
C ASN A 57 -1.91 12.59 -10.76
N LYS A 58 -2.39 11.85 -11.77
CA LYS A 58 -3.63 12.14 -12.49
C LYS A 58 -4.87 12.02 -11.61
N THR A 59 -4.97 10.97 -10.78
CA THR A 59 -6.10 10.81 -9.84
C THR A 59 -6.17 11.99 -8.88
N THR A 60 -5.02 12.43 -8.38
CA THR A 60 -4.92 13.57 -7.46
C THR A 60 -5.32 14.88 -8.14
N LEU A 61 -4.83 15.12 -9.37
CA LEU A 61 -5.13 16.32 -10.15
C LEU A 61 -6.60 16.39 -10.56
N ASN A 62 -7.17 15.27 -11.00
CA ASN A 62 -8.53 15.20 -11.52
C ASN A 62 -9.60 15.02 -10.43
N HIS A 63 -9.18 14.87 -9.16
CA HIS A 63 -10.06 14.49 -8.04
C HIS A 63 -10.90 13.24 -8.34
N GLU A 64 -10.35 12.33 -9.14
CA GLU A 64 -11.02 11.11 -9.58
C GLU A 64 -10.40 9.89 -8.90
N PRO A 65 -11.20 9.05 -8.21
CA PRO A 65 -10.70 7.81 -7.63
C PRO A 65 -10.06 6.90 -8.68
N LEU A 66 -8.96 6.24 -8.29
CA LEU A 66 -8.19 5.33 -9.15
C LEU A 66 -9.06 4.23 -9.81
N ILE A 67 -10.04 3.71 -9.07
CA ILE A 67 -10.99 2.68 -9.52
C ILE A 67 -11.94 3.16 -10.64
N ASN A 68 -12.23 4.47 -10.69
CA ASN A 68 -13.05 5.04 -11.75
C ASN A 68 -12.21 5.28 -13.01
N MET A 69 -10.95 5.69 -12.82
CA MET A 69 -9.99 5.84 -13.91
C MET A 69 -9.67 4.52 -14.63
N GLU A 70 -9.68 3.40 -13.91
CA GLU A 70 -9.52 2.06 -14.49
C GLU A 70 -10.64 1.73 -15.50
N LYS A 71 -11.89 2.05 -15.16
CA LYS A 71 -13.07 1.74 -15.98
C LYS A 71 -13.18 2.60 -17.24
N GLY A 72 -12.56 3.79 -17.22
CA GLY A 72 -12.91 4.88 -18.14
C GLY A 72 -12.14 4.97 -19.46
N LYS A 73 -11.00 4.29 -19.66
CA LYS A 73 -10.19 4.48 -20.88
C LYS A 73 -9.47 3.21 -21.31
N SER A 74 -9.28 3.09 -22.62
CA SER A 74 -8.36 2.15 -23.30
C SER A 74 -7.02 2.08 -22.58
N SER A 75 -6.95 1.17 -21.60
CA SER A 75 -5.80 1.01 -20.73
C SER A 75 -4.65 0.47 -21.56
N THR A 76 -3.59 1.26 -21.69
CA THR A 76 -2.33 0.74 -22.24
C THR A 76 -1.94 -0.53 -21.47
N PRO A 77 -1.26 -1.51 -22.09
CA PRO A 77 -0.89 -2.76 -21.41
C PRO A 77 -0.22 -2.54 -20.05
N LYS A 78 0.65 -1.52 -19.96
CA LYS A 78 1.33 -1.12 -18.72
C LYS A 78 0.40 -0.57 -17.62
N ALA A 79 -0.69 0.10 -18.01
CA ALA A 79 -1.70 0.57 -17.06
C ALA A 79 -2.51 -0.60 -16.52
N ARG A 80 -2.92 -1.53 -17.39
CA ARG A 80 -3.63 -2.76 -16.99
C ARG A 80 -2.80 -3.62 -16.03
N GLU A 81 -1.52 -3.88 -16.36
CA GLU A 81 -0.59 -4.59 -15.46
C GLU A 81 -0.46 -3.93 -14.09
N PHE A 82 -0.52 -2.60 -14.05
CA PHE A 82 -0.48 -1.86 -12.79
C PHE A 82 -1.78 -2.05 -11.99
N PHE A 83 -2.95 -1.91 -12.60
CA PHE A 83 -4.23 -2.12 -11.92
C PHE A 83 -4.35 -3.56 -11.41
N GLU A 84 -4.00 -4.56 -12.22
CA GLU A 84 -3.97 -5.96 -11.79
C GLU A 84 -3.03 -6.21 -10.61
N LYS A 85 -1.90 -5.50 -10.56
CA LYS A 85 -0.97 -5.57 -9.42
C LYS A 85 -1.58 -4.95 -8.17
N ILE A 86 -2.30 -3.84 -8.32
CA ILE A 86 -3.00 -3.18 -7.22
C ILE A 86 -4.13 -4.07 -6.69
N ASP A 87 -4.92 -4.69 -7.56
CA ASP A 87 -5.98 -5.61 -7.15
C ASP A 87 -5.43 -6.80 -6.38
N LYS A 88 -4.34 -7.41 -6.87
CA LYS A 88 -3.65 -8.48 -6.14
C LYS A 88 -3.15 -8.04 -4.77
N ILE A 89 -2.74 -6.79 -4.62
CA ILE A 89 -2.35 -6.20 -3.33
C ILE A 89 -3.56 -6.02 -2.42
N PHE A 90 -4.70 -5.57 -2.93
CA PHE A 90 -5.92 -5.44 -2.13
C PHE A 90 -6.54 -6.80 -1.76
N ASP A 91 -6.38 -7.82 -2.61
CA ASP A 91 -6.74 -9.20 -2.30
C ASP A 91 -5.96 -9.75 -1.12
N THR A 92 -4.66 -9.42 -0.99
CA THR A 92 -3.89 -9.86 0.19
C THR A 92 -4.37 -9.17 1.45
N PHE A 93 -5.00 -8.00 1.39
CA PHE A 93 -5.60 -7.35 2.56
C PHE A 93 -6.89 -8.03 3.01
N THR A 94 -7.68 -8.53 2.06
CA THR A 94 -9.02 -9.08 2.32
C THR A 94 -8.98 -10.55 2.77
N LYS A 95 -7.90 -11.27 2.45
CA LYS A 95 -7.69 -12.68 2.81
C LYS A 95 -6.95 -12.88 4.15
N GLN A 96 -6.69 -11.81 4.89
CA GLN A 96 -6.04 -11.82 6.21
C GLN A 96 -7.05 -11.98 7.34
#